data_AF-A0A7C5J4F0-F1
#
_entry.id   AF-A0A7C5J4F0-F1
#
_cell.length_a   1.000
_cell.length_b   1.000
_cell.length_c   1.000
_cell.angle_alpha   90.00
_cell.angle_beta   90.00
_cell.angle_gamma   90.00
#
_symmetry.space_group_name_H-M   'P 1'
#
loop_
_entity.id
_entity.type
_entity.pdbx_description
1 polymer ?
#
loop_
_entity_poly.entity_id
_entity_poly.type
_entity_poly.pdbx_seq_one_letter_code
_entity_poly.pdbx_strand_id
1 'polypeptide(L)'
;MDEARPLDQPSPEAQARAARIAGIASLLSLDVATPFLQELTGLDVEPSKLQDPLRELIVEVRKQAETDEAAPSDFEARFRAMVERELGGDARRTLWHFIDEVYALGYAERPAWSGWHMAFKATSFRPETRDGLDLIPKRKALLTYFDGISDLSELQQLVDKLRQEPPTDWDLEVYARRSWDPSSDVSAPFRVILDNILMQRFRRFMREVDEQLDDLAQVRLTQWANRILDDLGVYKPEPLPTPRDLVGASS
;
A
#
# COMPACT_ATOMS: atom_id res chain seq x y z
N MET A 1 -16.45 4.05 48.46
CA MET A 1 -16.65 3.12 47.33
C MET A 1 -16.35 3.91 46.09
N ASP A 2 -15.14 3.79 45.57
CA ASP A 2 -14.77 4.35 44.27
C ASP A 2 -15.39 3.44 43.21
N GLU A 3 -16.35 3.98 42.46
CA GLU A 3 -16.84 3.36 41.24
C GLU A 3 -15.69 3.36 40.24
N ALA A 4 -15.15 2.18 39.95
CA ALA A 4 -14.19 1.98 38.88
C ALA A 4 -14.81 2.51 37.59
N ARG A 5 -14.25 3.60 37.05
CA ARG A 5 -14.64 4.08 35.73
C ARG A 5 -14.45 2.93 34.73
N PRO A 6 -15.45 2.61 33.91
CA PRO A 6 -15.26 1.63 32.85
C PRO A 6 -14.08 2.10 31.99
N LEU A 7 -13.13 1.20 31.75
CA LEU A 7 -12.01 1.45 30.82
C LEU A 7 -12.62 1.89 29.49
N ASP A 8 -12.32 3.12 29.07
CA ASP A 8 -12.79 3.66 27.80
C ASP A 8 -12.33 2.73 26.68
N GLN A 9 -13.27 2.01 26.08
CA GLN A 9 -12.97 1.17 24.93
C GLN A 9 -12.50 2.06 23.77
N PRO A 10 -11.46 1.68 23.03
CA PRO A 10 -10.99 2.45 21.89
C PRO A 10 -12.11 2.60 20.84
N SER A 11 -12.20 3.75 20.19
CA SER A 11 -13.19 4.01 19.15
C SER A 11 -13.06 3.01 17.99
N PRO A 12 -14.12 2.73 17.22
CA PRO A 12 -14.04 1.86 16.04
C PRO A 12 -12.98 2.28 15.03
N GLU A 13 -12.77 3.58 14.85
CA GLU A 13 -11.73 4.14 13.97
C GLU A 13 -10.31 3.81 14.49
N ALA A 14 -10.08 3.95 15.80
CA ALA A 14 -8.80 3.60 16.41
C ALA A 14 -8.52 2.09 16.30
N GLN A 15 -9.55 1.26 16.49
CA GLN A 15 -9.44 -0.19 16.30
C GLN A 15 -9.12 -0.56 14.85
N ALA A 16 -9.80 0.05 13.87
CA ALA A 16 -9.55 -0.18 12.46
C ALA A 16 -8.13 0.23 12.06
N ARG A 17 -7.64 1.37 12.55
CA ARG A 17 -6.28 1.84 12.31
C ARG A 17 -5.23 0.92 12.94
N ALA A 18 -5.42 0.49 14.18
CA ALA A 18 -4.54 -0.46 14.83
C ALA A 18 -4.48 -1.82 14.08
N ALA A 19 -5.64 -2.34 13.66
CA ALA A 19 -5.72 -3.57 12.86
C ALA A 19 -5.00 -3.42 11.51
N ARG A 20 -5.13 -2.27 10.86
CA ARG A 20 -4.41 -1.93 9.63
C ARG A 20 -2.91 -1.90 9.84
N ILE A 21 -2.41 -1.20 10.86
CA ILE A 21 -0.98 -1.12 11.18
C ILE A 21 -0.42 -2.51 11.52
N ALA A 22 -1.17 -3.32 12.26
CA ALA A 22 -0.80 -4.71 12.48
C ALA A 22 -0.68 -5.47 11.15
N GLY A 23 -1.60 -5.25 10.20
CA GLY A 23 -1.58 -5.86 8.85
C GLY A 23 -0.27 -5.58 8.13
N ILE A 24 0.10 -4.31 8.12
CA ILE A 24 1.34 -3.82 7.51
C ILE A 24 2.56 -4.40 8.23
N ALA A 25 2.56 -4.38 9.57
CA ALA A 25 3.63 -4.96 10.38
C ALA A 25 3.84 -6.46 10.07
N SER A 26 2.75 -7.23 9.96
CA SER A 26 2.82 -8.64 9.57
C SER A 26 3.45 -8.82 8.20
N LEU A 27 3.04 -8.01 7.20
CA LEU A 27 3.61 -8.06 5.86
C LEU A 27 5.11 -7.78 5.86
N LEU A 28 5.52 -6.69 6.52
CA LEU A 28 6.92 -6.27 6.59
C LEU A 28 7.79 -7.27 7.35
N SER A 29 7.22 -8.02 8.30
CA SER A 29 7.96 -9.02 9.10
C SER A 29 8.31 -10.31 8.35
N LEU A 30 7.71 -10.57 7.18
CA LEU A 30 7.92 -11.81 6.42
C LEU A 30 9.33 -11.91 5.85
N ASP A 31 9.96 -13.09 5.91
CA ASP A 31 11.25 -13.33 5.27
C ASP A 31 11.14 -13.21 3.74
N VAL A 32 10.03 -13.68 3.15
CA VAL A 32 9.79 -13.53 1.71
C VAL A 32 9.64 -12.07 1.26
N ALA A 33 9.35 -11.14 2.18
CA ALA A 33 9.24 -9.71 1.86
C ALA A 33 10.61 -9.00 1.85
N THR A 34 11.64 -9.62 2.44
CA THR A 34 12.98 -9.04 2.60
C THR A 34 13.56 -8.47 1.31
N PRO A 35 13.53 -9.18 0.16
CA PRO A 35 14.09 -8.66 -1.09
C PRO A 35 13.33 -7.44 -1.65
N PHE A 36 12.10 -7.22 -1.18
CA PHE A 36 11.20 -6.17 -1.65
C PHE A 36 11.15 -4.97 -0.73
N LEU A 37 11.74 -5.04 0.48
CA LEU A 37 11.53 -4.02 1.53
C LEU A 37 11.84 -2.60 1.05
N GLN A 38 12.97 -2.41 0.36
CA GLN A 38 13.35 -1.10 -0.15
C GLN A 38 12.35 -0.58 -1.19
N GLU A 39 11.88 -1.44 -2.10
CA GLU A 39 10.92 -1.03 -3.14
C GLU A 39 9.51 -0.80 -2.58
N LEU A 40 9.11 -1.60 -1.60
CA LEU A 40 7.84 -1.47 -0.87
C LEU A 40 7.79 -0.16 -0.08
N THR A 41 8.83 0.09 0.72
CA THR A 41 8.79 1.12 1.76
C THR A 41 9.58 2.38 1.41
N GLY A 42 10.50 2.30 0.46
CA GLY A 42 11.50 3.33 0.19
C GLY A 42 12.63 3.40 1.22
N LEU A 43 12.68 2.47 2.18
CA LEU A 43 13.70 2.47 3.22
C LEU A 43 15.02 1.87 2.73
N ASP A 44 16.09 2.62 2.93
CA ASP A 44 17.47 2.15 2.76
C ASP A 44 18.05 1.79 4.13
N VAL A 45 17.54 0.70 4.71
CA VAL A 45 17.99 0.16 6.00
C VAL A 45 18.19 -1.33 5.91
N GLU A 46 19.08 -1.87 6.73
CA GLU A 46 19.24 -3.32 6.87
C GLU A 46 17.91 -3.96 7.28
N PRO A 47 17.43 -5.01 6.58
CA PRO A 47 16.16 -5.65 6.88
C PRO A 47 15.97 -6.05 8.33
N SER A 48 17.01 -6.57 8.99
CA SER A 48 16.99 -6.99 10.39
C SER A 48 16.62 -5.86 11.36
N LYS A 49 17.00 -4.60 11.07
CA LYS A 49 16.65 -3.44 11.91
C LYS A 49 15.16 -3.12 11.91
N LEU A 50 14.41 -3.66 10.95
CA LEU A 50 12.95 -3.53 10.89
C LEU A 50 12.27 -4.85 11.24
N GLN A 51 12.70 -5.95 10.63
CA GLN A 51 12.02 -7.24 10.74
C GLN A 51 12.15 -7.88 12.12
N ASP A 52 13.33 -7.90 12.74
CA ASP A 52 13.50 -8.54 14.05
C ASP A 52 12.68 -7.82 15.13
N PRO A 53 12.71 -6.47 15.25
CA PRO A 53 11.86 -5.75 16.18
C PRO A 53 10.36 -5.91 15.89
N LEU A 54 9.95 -6.03 14.62
CA LEU A 54 8.56 -6.31 14.26
C LEU A 54 8.11 -7.70 14.75
N ARG A 55 8.97 -8.72 14.58
CA ARG A 55 8.70 -10.08 15.04
C ARG A 55 8.53 -10.12 16.55
N GLU A 56 9.46 -9.49 17.27
CA GLU A 56 9.40 -9.37 18.73
C GLU A 56 8.10 -8.71 19.18
N LEU A 57 7.73 -7.58 18.57
CA LEU A 57 6.49 -6.87 18.87
C LEU A 57 5.24 -7.73 18.62
N ILE A 58 5.18 -8.42 17.48
CA ILE A 58 4.05 -9.30 17.13
C ILE A 58 3.93 -10.44 18.15
N VAL A 59 5.04 -11.05 18.56
CA VAL A 59 5.06 -12.12 19.57
C VAL A 59 4.68 -11.60 20.95
N GLU A 60 5.17 -10.42 21.35
CA GLU A 60 4.86 -9.81 22.65
C GLU A 60 3.38 -9.50 22.78
N VAL A 61 2.80 -8.79 21.80
CA VAL A 61 1.39 -8.41 21.81
C VAL A 61 0.49 -9.64 21.79
N ARG A 62 0.89 -10.71 21.09
CA ARG A 62 0.18 -11.99 21.14
C ARG A 62 0.15 -12.58 22.54
N LYS A 63 1.32 -12.72 23.17
CA LYS A 63 1.40 -13.33 24.51
C LYS A 63 0.51 -12.60 25.50
N GLN A 64 0.42 -11.28 25.38
CA GLN A 64 -0.46 -10.46 26.22
C GLN A 64 -1.95 -10.72 25.93
N ALA A 65 -2.33 -10.81 24.66
CA ALA A 65 -3.70 -11.14 24.27
C ALA A 65 -4.14 -12.55 24.71
N GLU A 66 -3.21 -13.49 24.88
CA GLU A 66 -3.49 -14.83 25.42
C GLU A 66 -3.66 -14.84 26.95
N THR A 67 -3.12 -13.83 27.67
CA THR A 67 -3.12 -13.76 29.14
C THR A 67 -4.13 -12.79 29.73
N ASP A 68 -4.45 -11.69 29.04
CA ASP A 68 -5.45 -10.72 29.46
C ASP A 68 -6.76 -10.94 28.70
N GLU A 69 -7.87 -11.13 29.43
CA GLU A 69 -9.23 -11.11 28.85
C GLU A 69 -9.64 -9.72 28.30
N ALA A 70 -8.73 -8.73 28.31
CA ALA A 70 -8.95 -7.34 27.90
C ALA A 70 -8.00 -6.87 26.77
N ALA A 71 -8.63 -6.58 25.62
CA ALA A 71 -8.25 -5.84 24.41
C ALA A 71 -6.77 -5.67 23.99
N PRO A 72 -6.40 -6.06 22.74
CA PRO A 72 -5.11 -5.73 22.11
C PRO A 72 -5.03 -4.25 21.63
N SER A 73 -5.34 -3.29 22.50
CA SER A 73 -5.56 -1.87 22.11
C SER A 73 -4.30 -1.07 21.79
N ASP A 74 -3.10 -1.54 22.17
CA ASP A 74 -1.89 -0.70 22.18
C ASP A 74 -0.88 -1.04 21.07
N PHE A 75 -1.26 -1.89 20.10
CA PHE A 75 -0.33 -2.32 19.03
C PHE A 75 0.27 -1.12 18.29
N GLU A 76 -0.55 -0.14 17.89
CA GLU A 76 -0.05 1.04 17.20
C GLU A 76 0.95 1.83 18.05
N ALA A 77 0.65 2.07 19.32
CA ALA A 77 1.51 2.85 20.20
C ALA A 77 2.88 2.17 20.38
N ARG A 78 2.88 0.84 20.55
CA ARG A 78 4.09 0.03 20.67
C ARG A 78 4.87 -0.07 19.37
N PHE A 79 4.17 -0.21 18.25
CA PHE A 79 4.76 -0.14 16.92
C PHE A 79 5.45 1.20 16.71
N ARG A 80 4.81 2.30 17.11
CA ARG A 80 5.40 3.65 17.02
C ARG A 80 6.64 3.78 17.89
N ALA A 81 6.59 3.32 19.13
CA ALA A 81 7.74 3.33 20.02
C ALA A 81 8.90 2.48 19.47
N MET A 82 8.60 1.31 18.89
CA MET A 82 9.60 0.48 18.21
C MET A 82 10.23 1.24 17.05
N VAL A 83 9.42 1.79 16.14
CA VAL A 83 9.94 2.55 14.99
C VAL A 83 10.80 3.74 15.43
N GLU A 84 10.42 4.45 16.49
CA GLU A 84 11.21 5.56 17.03
C GLU A 84 12.54 5.12 17.66
N ARG A 85 12.59 3.91 18.22
CA ARG A 85 13.79 3.34 18.83
C ARG A 85 14.76 2.79 17.78
N GLU A 86 14.24 2.09 16.78
CA GLU A 86 15.05 1.34 15.82
C GLU A 86 15.41 2.15 14.57
N LEU A 87 14.56 3.09 14.15
CA LEU A 87 14.76 3.87 12.92
C LEU A 87 15.11 5.33 13.23
N GLY A 88 16.19 5.81 12.61
CA GLY A 88 16.59 7.22 12.64
C GLY A 88 15.66 8.14 11.82
N GLY A 89 15.78 9.45 12.06
CA GLY A 89 14.89 10.52 11.59
C GLY A 89 14.22 10.32 10.22
N ASP A 90 15.00 10.23 9.14
CA ASP A 90 14.46 10.14 7.79
C ASP A 90 13.85 8.77 7.49
N ALA A 91 14.49 7.67 7.90
CA ALA A 91 13.94 6.32 7.75
C ALA A 91 12.59 6.19 8.47
N ARG A 92 12.47 6.73 9.69
CA ARG A 92 11.19 6.80 10.41
C ARG A 92 10.13 7.54 9.61
N ARG A 93 10.46 8.71 9.05
CA ARG A 93 9.50 9.53 8.28
C ARG A 93 9.04 8.80 7.03
N THR A 94 9.97 8.17 6.31
CA THR A 94 9.70 7.36 5.13
C THR A 94 8.78 6.19 5.45
N LEU A 95 9.03 5.47 6.55
CA LEU A 95 8.17 4.35 6.96
C LEU A 95 6.75 4.82 7.31
N TRP A 96 6.61 5.94 8.04
CA TRP A 96 5.28 6.47 8.36
C TRP A 96 4.52 6.92 7.12
N HIS A 97 5.21 7.60 6.20
CA HIS A 97 4.62 7.95 4.91
C HIS A 97 4.15 6.69 4.17
N PHE A 98 4.97 5.63 4.12
CA PHE A 98 4.54 4.34 3.56
C PHE A 98 3.32 3.76 4.28
N ILE A 99 3.31 3.74 5.61
CA ILE A 99 2.19 3.21 6.41
C ILE A 99 0.91 3.97 6.14
N ASP A 100 0.94 5.29 6.05
CA ASP A 100 -0.27 6.05 5.74
C ASP A 100 -0.77 5.69 4.33
N GLU A 101 0.15 5.40 3.43
CA GLU A 101 -0.07 5.22 2.00
C GLU A 101 -0.36 3.80 1.48
N VAL A 102 0.04 2.77 2.20
CA VAL A 102 -0.08 1.37 1.76
C VAL A 102 -1.54 0.91 1.63
N TYR A 103 -1.80 0.06 0.65
CA TYR A 103 -3.07 -0.63 0.43
C TYR A 103 -3.04 -1.96 1.20
N ALA A 104 -3.47 -1.94 2.45
CA ALA A 104 -3.54 -3.10 3.33
C ALA A 104 -4.77 -3.96 3.06
N LEU A 105 -5.91 -3.34 2.71
CA LEU A 105 -7.19 -4.02 2.43
C LEU A 105 -7.60 -3.94 0.95
N GLY A 106 -6.72 -3.42 0.09
CA GLY A 106 -6.89 -3.36 -1.36
C GLY A 106 -7.42 -2.02 -1.87
N TYR A 107 -7.70 -1.96 -3.17
CA TYR A 107 -8.01 -0.73 -3.93
C TYR A 107 -9.16 0.12 -3.35
N ALA A 108 -10.06 -0.46 -2.54
CA ALA A 108 -11.15 0.28 -1.91
C ALA A 108 -10.67 1.30 -0.85
N GLU A 109 -9.47 1.13 -0.26
CA GLU A 109 -8.98 2.02 0.79
C GLU A 109 -8.64 3.43 0.29
N ARG A 110 -8.30 3.56 -1.00
CA ARG A 110 -7.92 4.85 -1.62
C ARG A 110 -8.56 4.97 -3.00
N PRO A 111 -9.89 5.16 -3.06
CA PRO A 111 -10.66 4.98 -4.27
C PRO A 111 -10.28 5.97 -5.39
N ALA A 112 -9.86 7.20 -5.06
CA ALA A 112 -9.39 8.16 -6.06
C ALA A 112 -8.10 7.69 -6.75
N TRP A 113 -7.10 7.25 -5.97
CA TRP A 113 -5.84 6.70 -6.49
C TRP A 113 -6.09 5.43 -7.31
N SER A 114 -6.97 4.56 -6.84
CA SER A 114 -7.38 3.34 -7.52
C SER A 114 -8.06 3.63 -8.86
N GLY A 115 -8.99 4.59 -8.90
CA GLY A 115 -9.66 5.00 -10.12
C GLY A 115 -8.67 5.55 -11.15
N TRP A 116 -7.73 6.39 -10.74
CA TRP A 116 -6.66 6.87 -11.61
C TRP A 116 -5.82 5.72 -12.19
N HIS A 117 -5.39 4.79 -11.35
CA HIS A 117 -4.63 3.61 -11.80
C HIS A 117 -5.44 2.76 -12.79
N MET A 118 -6.73 2.55 -12.53
CA MET A 118 -7.62 1.79 -13.42
C MET A 118 -7.83 2.49 -14.77
N ALA A 119 -7.97 3.82 -14.79
CA ALA A 119 -8.11 4.59 -16.03
C ALA A 119 -6.88 4.46 -16.92
N PHE A 120 -5.67 4.59 -16.35
CA PHE A 120 -4.43 4.38 -17.10
C PHE A 120 -4.26 2.93 -17.55
N LYS A 121 -4.53 1.96 -16.66
CA LYS A 121 -4.46 0.53 -16.97
C LYS A 121 -5.39 0.12 -18.11
N ALA A 122 -6.54 0.80 -18.26
CA ALA A 122 -7.45 0.55 -19.38
C ALA A 122 -6.77 0.76 -20.75
N THR A 123 -5.79 1.66 -20.84
CA THR A 123 -5.07 1.95 -22.09
C THR A 123 -4.17 0.81 -22.56
N SER A 124 -3.84 -0.13 -21.67
CA SER A 124 -3.03 -1.31 -21.99
C SER A 124 -3.85 -2.46 -22.58
N PHE A 125 -5.15 -2.55 -22.26
CA PHE A 125 -6.03 -3.64 -22.70
C PHE A 125 -7.12 -3.22 -23.70
N ARG A 126 -7.41 -1.92 -23.77
CA ARG A 126 -8.41 -1.32 -24.69
C ARG A 126 -7.80 -0.12 -25.38
N PRO A 127 -7.08 -0.30 -26.52
CA PRO A 127 -6.41 0.79 -27.21
C PRO A 127 -7.32 1.97 -27.56
N GLU A 128 -8.61 1.73 -27.79
CA GLU A 128 -9.65 2.72 -28.03
C GLU A 128 -9.86 3.69 -26.84
N THR A 129 -9.48 3.29 -25.62
CA THR A 129 -9.56 4.18 -24.45
C THR A 129 -8.51 5.28 -24.50
N ARG A 130 -7.53 5.21 -25.41
CA ARG A 130 -6.55 6.28 -25.65
C ARG A 130 -7.16 7.47 -26.40
N ASP A 131 -8.33 7.29 -27.02
CA ASP A 131 -9.03 8.38 -27.72
C ASP A 131 -9.29 9.54 -26.75
N GLY A 132 -8.98 10.76 -27.17
CA GLY A 132 -9.11 11.96 -26.33
C GLY A 132 -7.86 12.32 -25.52
N LEU A 133 -6.91 11.41 -25.32
CA LEU A 133 -5.58 11.75 -24.80
C LEU A 133 -4.79 12.61 -25.80
N ASP A 134 -5.16 12.62 -27.09
CA ASP A 134 -4.52 13.42 -28.14
C ASP A 134 -4.51 14.93 -27.83
N LEU A 135 -5.44 15.40 -27.00
CA LEU A 135 -5.56 16.79 -26.57
C LEU A 135 -4.64 17.16 -25.39
N ILE A 136 -3.86 16.19 -24.89
CA ILE A 136 -2.97 16.32 -23.75
C ILE A 136 -1.51 16.39 -24.26
N PRO A 137 -0.79 17.47 -23.92
CA PRO A 137 0.65 17.56 -24.22
C PRO A 137 1.40 16.35 -23.66
N LYS A 138 2.46 15.92 -24.36
CA LYS A 138 3.34 14.82 -23.91
C LYS A 138 2.66 13.45 -23.67
N ARG A 139 1.42 13.22 -24.14
CA ARG A 139 0.70 11.95 -23.93
C ARG A 139 1.51 10.68 -24.20
N LYS A 140 2.34 10.69 -25.27
CA LYS A 140 3.17 9.53 -25.62
C LYS A 140 4.20 9.25 -24.53
N ALA A 141 4.83 10.29 -23.99
CA ALA A 141 5.78 10.16 -22.89
C ALA A 141 5.08 9.68 -21.62
N LEU A 142 3.88 10.20 -21.31
CA LEU A 142 3.09 9.74 -20.16
C LEU A 142 2.72 8.26 -20.27
N LEU A 143 2.23 7.81 -21.43
CA LEU A 143 1.87 6.41 -21.65
C LEU A 143 3.10 5.51 -21.61
N THR A 144 4.21 5.89 -22.25
CA THR A 144 5.46 5.12 -22.18
C THR A 144 5.99 5.03 -20.75
N TYR A 145 5.89 6.10 -19.96
CA TYR A 145 6.31 6.06 -18.56
C TYR A 145 5.36 5.18 -17.72
N PHE A 146 4.04 5.30 -17.91
CA PHE A 146 3.06 4.45 -17.26
C PHE A 146 3.26 2.97 -17.60
N ASP A 147 3.51 2.63 -18.86
CA ASP A 147 3.82 1.26 -19.28
C ASP A 147 5.09 0.75 -18.59
N GLY A 148 6.12 1.59 -18.47
CA GLY A 148 7.37 1.25 -17.78
C GLY A 148 7.19 1.01 -16.27
N ILE A 149 6.39 1.80 -15.57
CA ILE A 149 6.13 1.56 -14.13
C ILE A 149 5.19 0.39 -13.87
N SER A 150 4.35 0.04 -14.85
CA SER A 150 3.40 -1.07 -14.78
C SER A 150 4.06 -2.41 -15.13
N ASP A 151 5.25 -2.39 -15.72
CA ASP A 151 6.06 -3.58 -15.93
C ASP A 151 6.66 -4.04 -14.59
N LEU A 152 6.16 -5.16 -14.09
CA LEU A 152 6.62 -5.84 -12.89
C LEU A 152 7.35 -7.14 -13.22
N SER A 153 7.76 -7.37 -14.47
CA SER A 153 8.36 -8.63 -14.91
C SER A 153 9.60 -9.01 -14.10
N GLU A 154 10.45 -8.05 -13.76
CA GLU A 154 11.62 -8.26 -12.89
C GLU A 154 11.22 -8.77 -11.50
N LEU A 155 10.16 -8.21 -10.91
CA LEU A 155 9.68 -8.58 -9.59
C LEU A 155 8.95 -9.92 -9.64
N GLN A 156 8.23 -10.19 -10.73
CA GLN A 156 7.57 -11.48 -10.93
C GLN A 156 8.59 -12.61 -11.05
N GLN A 157 9.72 -12.41 -11.76
CA GLN A 157 10.81 -13.38 -11.81
C GLN A 157 11.40 -13.66 -10.43
N LEU A 158 11.54 -12.61 -9.60
CA LEU A 158 12.00 -12.76 -8.22
C LEU A 158 10.98 -13.54 -7.36
N VAL A 159 9.69 -13.24 -7.50
CA VAL A 159 8.61 -14.00 -6.84
C VAL A 159 8.63 -15.46 -7.27
N ASP A 160 8.78 -15.75 -8.56
CA ASP A 160 8.81 -17.11 -9.09
C ASP A 160 10.02 -17.89 -8.56
N LYS A 161 11.16 -17.21 -8.36
CA LYS A 161 12.33 -17.79 -7.69
C LYS A 161 12.04 -18.08 -6.21
N LEU A 162 11.52 -17.11 -5.46
CA LEU A 162 11.23 -17.28 -4.03
C LEU A 162 10.17 -18.37 -3.78
N ARG A 163 9.21 -18.55 -4.70
CA ARG A 163 8.22 -19.62 -4.64
C ARG A 163 8.81 -21.03 -4.79
N GLN A 164 10.03 -21.16 -5.32
CA GLN A 164 10.73 -22.45 -5.39
C GLN A 164 11.40 -22.83 -4.06
N GLU A 165 11.54 -21.86 -3.15
CA GLU A 165 12.10 -22.07 -1.82
C GLU A 165 10.95 -22.35 -0.84
N PRO A 166 11.10 -23.30 0.11
CA PRO A 166 10.11 -23.51 1.13
C PRO A 166 10.00 -22.26 2.03
N PRO A 167 8.79 -21.78 2.37
CA PRO A 167 8.62 -20.66 3.30
C PRO A 167 9.27 -20.96 4.65
N THR A 168 9.75 -19.94 5.35
CA THR A 168 10.32 -20.11 6.68
C THR A 168 9.23 -20.45 7.71
N ASP A 169 9.63 -20.98 8.87
CA ASP A 169 8.70 -21.23 9.98
C ASP A 169 7.94 -19.96 10.40
N TRP A 170 8.62 -18.81 10.34
CA TRP A 170 8.01 -17.52 10.61
C TRP A 170 6.97 -17.14 9.55
N ASP A 171 7.29 -17.30 8.27
CA ASP A 171 6.35 -17.01 7.18
C ASP A 171 5.08 -17.87 7.32
N LEU A 172 5.24 -19.17 7.58
CA LEU A 172 4.11 -20.10 7.78
C LEU A 172 3.23 -19.68 8.97
N GLU A 173 3.84 -19.26 10.08
CA GLU A 173 3.10 -18.75 11.24
C GLU A 173 2.26 -17.51 10.89
N VAL A 174 2.87 -16.54 10.20
CA VAL A 174 2.18 -15.30 9.81
C VAL A 174 1.07 -15.58 8.79
N TYR A 175 1.32 -16.48 7.82
CA TYR A 175 0.32 -16.85 6.80
C TYR A 175 -0.93 -17.44 7.43
N ALA A 176 -0.75 -18.39 8.36
CA ALA A 176 -1.86 -19.03 9.06
C ALA A 176 -2.72 -18.00 9.82
N ARG A 177 -2.08 -17.01 10.45
CA ARG A 177 -2.79 -15.97 11.23
C ARG A 177 -3.52 -14.96 10.37
N ARG A 178 -2.91 -14.58 9.26
CA ARG A 178 -3.49 -13.62 8.33
C ARG A 178 -4.49 -14.24 7.37
N SER A 179 -4.69 -15.55 7.45
CA SER A 179 -5.45 -16.31 6.46
C SER A 179 -4.92 -16.05 5.05
N TRP A 180 -3.60 -15.86 4.93
CA TRP A 180 -2.94 -15.75 3.64
C TRP A 180 -2.70 -17.15 3.11
N ASP A 181 -3.35 -17.44 1.99
CA ASP A 181 -3.12 -18.65 1.24
C ASP A 181 -2.01 -18.40 0.21
N PRO A 182 -0.82 -19.00 0.36
CA PRO A 182 0.28 -18.83 -0.60
C PRO A 182 -0.03 -19.43 -1.98
N SER A 183 -1.03 -20.30 -2.09
CA SER A 183 -1.52 -20.89 -3.34
C SER A 183 -2.64 -20.08 -4.01
N SER A 184 -3.18 -19.07 -3.34
CA SER A 184 -4.26 -18.22 -3.84
C SER A 184 -3.71 -16.97 -4.52
N ASP A 185 -4.19 -16.65 -5.72
CA ASP A 185 -3.85 -15.39 -6.40
C ASP A 185 -4.45 -14.15 -5.71
N VAL A 186 -5.45 -14.33 -4.84
CA VAL A 186 -6.19 -13.22 -4.22
C VAL A 186 -5.64 -12.88 -2.84
N SER A 187 -5.21 -13.88 -2.07
CA SER A 187 -4.77 -13.72 -0.68
C SER A 187 -3.30 -14.08 -0.46
N ALA A 188 -2.50 -14.19 -1.54
CA ALA A 188 -1.08 -14.44 -1.41
C ALA A 188 -0.31 -13.19 -0.94
N PRO A 189 0.68 -13.35 -0.06
CA PRO A 189 1.53 -12.25 0.41
C PRO A 189 2.25 -11.55 -0.75
N PHE A 190 2.72 -12.31 -1.75
CA PHE A 190 3.36 -11.74 -2.94
C PHE A 190 2.42 -10.86 -3.76
N ARG A 191 1.12 -11.19 -3.84
CA ARG A 191 0.13 -10.35 -4.52
C ARG A 191 0.02 -9.00 -3.81
N VAL A 192 -0.07 -9.01 -2.48
CA VAL A 192 -0.13 -7.80 -1.65
C VAL A 192 1.14 -6.97 -1.81
N ILE A 193 2.31 -7.61 -1.83
CA ILE A 193 3.61 -6.95 -2.05
C ILE A 193 3.64 -6.24 -3.41
N LEU A 194 3.34 -6.97 -4.48
CA LEU A 194 3.41 -6.45 -5.85
C LEU A 194 2.40 -5.33 -6.09
N ASP A 195 1.17 -5.46 -5.58
CA ASP A 195 0.16 -4.41 -5.70
C ASP A 195 0.58 -3.13 -4.99
N ASN A 196 1.24 -3.24 -3.82
CA ASN A 196 1.74 -2.07 -3.10
C ASN A 196 2.94 -1.42 -3.79
N ILE A 197 3.87 -2.20 -4.33
CA ILE A 197 4.97 -1.67 -5.14
C ILE A 197 4.42 -0.93 -6.37
N LEU A 198 3.49 -1.55 -7.10
CA LEU A 198 2.86 -0.93 -8.27
C LEU A 198 2.20 0.40 -7.92
N MET A 199 1.45 0.45 -6.82
CA MET A 199 0.81 1.69 -6.40
C MET A 199 1.81 2.75 -5.94
N GLN A 200 2.93 2.37 -5.31
CA GLN A 200 4.02 3.30 -4.99
C GLN A 200 4.66 3.88 -6.27
N ARG A 201 4.96 3.04 -7.27
CA ARG A 201 5.44 3.50 -8.58
C ARG A 201 4.42 4.40 -9.26
N PHE A 202 3.13 4.06 -9.22
CA PHE A 202 2.04 4.86 -9.78
C PHE A 202 1.90 6.24 -9.13
N ARG A 203 2.09 6.35 -7.82
CA ARG A 203 2.10 7.66 -7.14
C ARG A 203 3.22 8.56 -7.62
N ARG A 204 4.43 8.01 -7.77
CA ARG A 204 5.57 8.74 -8.33
C ARG A 204 5.25 9.23 -9.74
N PHE A 205 4.64 8.37 -10.57
CA PHE A 205 4.15 8.75 -11.89
C PHE A 205 3.12 9.89 -11.84
N MET A 206 2.15 9.87 -10.91
CA MET A 206 1.16 10.95 -10.80
C MET A 206 1.74 12.28 -10.35
N ARG A 207 2.82 12.28 -9.54
CA ARG A 207 3.57 13.51 -9.21
C ARG A 207 4.24 14.09 -10.45
N GLU A 208 4.85 13.23 -11.26
CA GLU A 208 5.46 13.62 -12.54
C GLU A 208 4.43 14.12 -13.55
N VAL A 209 3.22 13.54 -13.57
CA VAL A 209 2.09 14.06 -14.34
C VAL A 209 1.73 15.47 -13.87
N ASP A 210 1.64 15.69 -12.55
CA ASP A 210 1.29 16.99 -12.00
C ASP A 210 2.29 18.09 -12.41
N GLU A 211 3.58 17.81 -12.25
CA GLU A 211 4.67 18.75 -12.54
C GLU A 211 4.76 19.11 -14.04
N GLN A 212 4.30 18.23 -14.93
CA GLN A 212 4.48 18.37 -16.37
C GLN A 212 3.28 18.97 -17.10
N LEU A 213 2.10 19.01 -16.47
CA LEU A 213 0.86 19.43 -17.10
C LEU A 213 0.36 20.77 -16.55
N ASP A 214 -0.02 21.67 -17.46
CA ASP A 214 -0.74 22.89 -17.12
C ASP A 214 -2.18 22.60 -16.65
N ASP A 215 -2.82 23.60 -16.06
CA ASP A 215 -4.16 23.48 -15.47
C ASP A 215 -5.21 22.96 -16.46
N LEU A 216 -5.11 23.39 -17.73
CA LEU A 216 -6.03 22.95 -18.77
C LEU A 216 -5.82 21.47 -19.12
N ALA A 217 -4.58 21.03 -19.22
CA ALA A 217 -4.22 19.64 -19.48
C ALA A 217 -4.60 18.72 -18.31
N GLN A 218 -4.47 19.21 -17.07
CA GLN A 218 -4.91 18.51 -15.85
C GLN A 218 -6.42 18.25 -15.87
N VAL A 219 -7.21 19.28 -16.19
CA VAL A 219 -8.67 19.17 -16.32
C VAL A 219 -9.06 18.21 -17.44
N ARG A 220 -8.41 18.31 -18.61
CA ARG A 220 -8.66 17.40 -19.74
C ARG A 220 -8.33 15.95 -19.42
N LEU A 221 -7.20 15.71 -18.74
CA LEU A 221 -6.82 14.37 -18.30
C LEU A 221 -7.85 13.80 -17.32
N THR A 222 -8.36 14.64 -16.41
CA THR A 222 -9.39 14.27 -15.44
C THR A 222 -10.72 13.93 -16.12
N GLN A 223 -11.14 14.72 -17.11
CA GLN A 223 -12.35 14.44 -17.90
C GLN A 223 -12.21 13.13 -18.68
N TRP A 224 -11.04 12.90 -19.29
CA TRP A 224 -10.73 11.66 -19.96
C TRP A 224 -10.84 10.46 -19.01
N ALA A 225 -10.17 10.52 -17.85
CA ALA A 225 -10.17 9.43 -16.88
C ALA A 225 -11.57 9.12 -16.35
N ASN A 226 -12.36 10.16 -16.07
CA ASN A 226 -13.73 9.99 -15.61
C ASN A 226 -14.59 9.25 -16.65
N ARG A 227 -14.53 9.66 -17.93
CA ARG A 227 -15.23 8.97 -19.02
C ARG A 227 -14.82 7.50 -19.11
N ILE A 228 -13.52 7.20 -19.07
CA ILE A 228 -13.05 5.80 -19.14
C ILE A 228 -13.59 4.97 -17.97
N LEU A 229 -13.61 5.51 -16.76
CA LEU A 229 -14.16 4.79 -15.61
C LEU A 229 -15.67 4.59 -15.69
N ASP A 230 -16.39 5.57 -16.23
CA ASP A 230 -17.84 5.46 -16.47
C ASP A 230 -18.14 4.36 -17.51
N ASP A 231 -17.37 4.32 -18.60
CA ASP A 231 -17.46 3.28 -19.64
C ASP A 231 -17.12 1.88 -19.11
N LEU A 232 -16.25 1.79 -18.09
CA LEU A 232 -15.92 0.53 -17.42
C LEU A 232 -16.95 0.11 -16.36
N GLY A 233 -17.89 0.98 -15.99
CA GLY A 233 -18.89 0.70 -14.95
C GLY A 233 -18.28 0.52 -13.55
N VAL A 234 -17.13 1.12 -13.28
CA VAL A 234 -16.43 1.01 -12.00
C VAL A 234 -16.96 2.06 -11.02
N TYR A 235 -17.32 1.64 -9.81
CA TYR A 235 -17.70 2.58 -8.75
C TYR A 235 -16.52 3.49 -8.36
N LYS A 236 -16.76 4.81 -8.38
CA LYS A 236 -15.86 5.84 -7.86
C LYS A 236 -16.65 6.81 -6.97
N PRO A 237 -16.12 7.21 -5.80
CA PRO A 237 -16.71 8.26 -5.00
C PRO A 237 -16.43 9.58 -5.71
N GLU A 238 -17.47 10.17 -6.29
CA GLU A 238 -17.42 11.45 -7.00
C GLU A 238 -16.53 11.45 -8.26
N PRO A 239 -16.60 12.48 -9.12
CA PRO A 239 -15.59 12.65 -10.17
C PRO A 239 -14.19 12.63 -9.56
N LEU A 240 -13.24 11.98 -10.26
CA LEU A 240 -11.86 11.96 -9.82
C LEU A 240 -11.31 13.38 -9.61
N PRO A 241 -10.52 13.62 -8.55
CA PRO A 241 -9.78 14.88 -8.41
C PRO A 241 -8.73 15.01 -9.50
N THR A 242 -8.29 16.23 -9.79
CA THR A 242 -7.17 16.44 -10.72
C THR A 242 -5.88 15.78 -10.18
N PRO A 243 -4.93 15.40 -11.05
CA PRO A 243 -3.63 14.88 -10.58
C PRO A 243 -2.98 15.79 -9.53
N ARG A 244 -3.05 17.11 -9.71
CA ARG A 244 -2.59 18.09 -8.71
C ARG A 244 -3.28 17.96 -7.36
N ASP A 245 -4.60 17.95 -7.35
CA ASP A 245 -5.37 17.86 -6.10
C ASP A 245 -5.16 16.49 -5.42
N LEU A 246 -5.02 15.42 -6.21
CA LEU A 246 -4.73 14.08 -5.73
C LEU A 246 -3.38 13.99 -5.01
N VAL A 247 -2.34 14.59 -5.60
CA VAL A 247 -0.99 14.64 -5.04
C VAL A 247 -0.93 15.57 -3.83
N GLY A 248 -1.55 16.75 -3.93
CA GLY A 248 -1.60 17.75 -2.86
C GLY A 248 -2.33 17.27 -1.61
N ALA A 249 -3.38 16.44 -1.75
CA ALA A 249 -4.09 15.84 -0.62
C ALA A 249 -3.27 14.77 0.14
N SER A 250 -2.13 14.34 -0.41
CA SER A 250 -1.23 13.34 0.20
C SER A 250 0.03 13.95 0.82
N SER A 251 0.17 15.29 0.76
CA SER A 251 1.31 16.06 1.27
C SER A 251 0.99 16.74 2.61
#